data_AF-Q3J1Y4-F1
#
_entry.id   AF-Q3J1Y4-F1
#
_cell.length_a   1.000
_cell.length_b   1.000
_cell.length_c   1.000
_cell.angle_alpha   90.00
_cell.angle_beta   90.00
_cell.angle_gamma   90.00
#
_symmetry.space_group_name_H-M   'P 1'
#
loop_
_entity.id
_entity.type
_entity.pdbx_description
1 polymer ?
#
loop_
_entity_poly.entity_id
_entity_poly.type
_entity_poly.pdbx_seq_one_letter_code
_entity_poly.pdbx_strand_id
1 'polypeptide(L)'
;MTERIAPAPTFAETALPRAVAQRMLALIDALGEYDGRPASHALTGILRLAAGQAPTLAERTSLQIAGLIELDHGHPVLTPEGQAVLACETESQPQPMLPEPQPEEPAAGPAPFARLKIGGAVYEIAGWPASDALAFRTEPTADWCGLDADLAAGWSEIAAEILQRTRNALEDYVRMHMIRRREEEDPAGGNGFDLYGIGWEVREAGAALLLRLDGEAEWQTVPAPALAHAAGFRERAAAALVAQVRDLRERIGEDVHAWAKRLAAGALVEPV
;
A
#
# COMPACT_ATOMS: atom_id res chain seq x y z
N MET A 1 8.86 -51.57 -10.84
CA MET A 1 8.45 -50.18 -10.60
C MET A 1 9.59 -49.29 -11.06
N THR A 2 9.49 -48.76 -12.27
CA THR A 2 10.50 -47.91 -12.88
C THR A 2 10.04 -46.47 -12.70
N GLU A 3 10.70 -45.72 -11.82
CA GLU A 3 10.47 -44.29 -11.66
C GLU A 3 10.82 -43.58 -12.97
N ARG A 4 9.80 -42.95 -13.58
CA ARG A 4 9.99 -42.00 -14.68
C ARG A 4 10.59 -40.73 -14.08
N ILE A 5 11.90 -40.56 -14.25
CA ILE A 5 12.58 -39.29 -14.04
C ILE A 5 12.00 -38.30 -15.05
N ALA A 6 11.33 -37.25 -14.56
CA ALA A 6 10.84 -36.15 -15.38
C ALA A 6 12.04 -35.44 -16.04
N PRO A 7 11.91 -35.01 -17.32
CA PRO A 7 12.98 -34.28 -17.97
C PRO A 7 13.22 -32.94 -17.27
N ALA A 8 14.49 -32.55 -17.13
CA ALA A 8 14.86 -31.23 -16.65
C ALA A 8 14.25 -30.15 -17.57
N PRO A 9 13.83 -28.99 -17.01
CA PRO A 9 13.29 -27.91 -17.82
C PRO A 9 14.33 -27.45 -18.85
N THR A 10 13.95 -27.55 -20.13
CA THR A 10 14.75 -27.08 -21.26
C THR A 10 14.68 -25.55 -21.27
N PHE A 11 15.70 -24.89 -20.73
CA PHE A 11 15.84 -23.45 -20.86
C PHE A 11 16.21 -23.14 -22.31
N ALA A 12 15.39 -22.32 -22.98
CA ALA A 12 15.67 -21.84 -24.32
C ALA A 12 17.07 -21.18 -24.35
N GLU A 13 17.85 -21.49 -25.39
CA GLU A 13 19.20 -20.96 -25.59
C GLU A 13 19.08 -19.45 -25.86
N THR A 14 19.35 -18.63 -24.84
CA THR A 14 19.26 -17.16 -24.93
C THR A 14 20.50 -16.60 -25.61
N ALA A 15 20.34 -15.61 -26.49
CA ALA A 15 21.48 -14.99 -27.17
C ALA A 15 22.42 -14.21 -26.21
N LEU A 16 21.90 -13.72 -25.07
CA LEU A 16 22.72 -13.20 -23.98
C LEU A 16 23.52 -14.36 -23.34
N PRO A 17 24.87 -14.34 -23.39
CA PRO A 17 25.65 -15.41 -22.81
C PRO A 17 25.43 -15.50 -21.30
N ARG A 18 25.19 -16.72 -20.79
CA ARG A 18 24.94 -16.98 -19.36
C ARG A 18 25.94 -16.30 -18.42
N ALA A 19 27.22 -16.29 -18.79
CA ALA A 19 28.29 -15.66 -18.01
C ALA A 19 28.16 -14.13 -17.94
N VAL A 20 27.61 -13.49 -18.97
CA VAL A 20 27.33 -12.04 -18.99
C VAL A 20 26.15 -11.74 -18.07
N ALA A 21 25.05 -12.50 -18.19
CA ALA A 21 23.90 -12.36 -17.29
C ALA A 21 24.28 -12.52 -15.80
N GLN A 22 25.11 -13.53 -15.48
CA GLN A 22 25.64 -13.73 -14.13
C GLN A 22 26.51 -12.57 -13.63
N ARG A 23 27.34 -11.98 -14.50
CA ARG A 23 28.15 -10.81 -14.14
C ARG A 23 27.30 -9.57 -13.90
N MET A 24 26.27 -9.34 -14.72
CA MET A 24 25.33 -8.23 -14.53
C MET A 24 24.53 -8.39 -13.22
N LEU A 25 24.07 -9.61 -12.90
CA LEU A 25 23.44 -9.89 -11.61
C LEU A 25 24.38 -9.62 -10.44
N ALA A 26 25.64 -10.09 -10.52
CA ALA A 26 26.62 -9.85 -9.47
C ALA A 26 26.92 -8.35 -9.27
N LEU A 27 26.92 -7.57 -10.36
CA LEU A 27 27.07 -6.12 -10.30
C LEU A 27 25.85 -5.44 -9.64
N ILE A 28 24.63 -5.85 -10.03
CA ILE A 28 23.39 -5.37 -9.42
C ILE A 28 23.39 -5.67 -7.91
N ASP A 29 23.75 -6.89 -7.52
CA ASP A 29 23.84 -7.29 -6.11
C ASP A 29 24.88 -6.47 -5.34
N ALA A 30 26.06 -6.22 -5.94
CA ALA A 30 27.11 -5.40 -5.33
C ALA A 30 26.71 -3.92 -5.18
N LEU A 31 25.98 -3.37 -6.15
CA LEU A 31 25.43 -2.01 -6.05
C LEU A 31 24.30 -1.93 -5.02
N GLY A 32 23.60 -3.05 -4.77
CA GLY A 32 22.56 -3.19 -3.75
C GLY A 32 23.03 -2.89 -2.33
N GLU A 33 24.33 -2.99 -2.05
CA GLU A 33 24.92 -2.63 -0.76
C GLU A 33 24.96 -1.10 -0.53
N TYR A 34 24.91 -0.30 -1.59
CA TYR A 34 25.07 1.16 -1.57
C TYR A 34 23.79 1.91 -1.96
N ASP A 35 22.99 1.31 -2.84
CA ASP A 35 21.69 1.79 -3.26
C ASP A 35 20.66 0.68 -3.00
N GLY A 36 19.57 0.98 -2.30
CA GLY A 36 18.54 -0.01 -2.01
C GLY A 36 17.82 -0.55 -3.25
N ARG A 37 17.98 0.10 -4.42
CA ARG A 37 17.31 -0.28 -5.68
C ARG A 37 18.20 -0.10 -6.92
N PRO A 38 19.25 -0.91 -7.10
CA PRO A 38 20.19 -0.78 -8.22
C PRO A 38 19.61 -1.21 -9.58
N ALA A 39 18.49 -1.94 -9.59
CA ALA A 39 17.79 -2.39 -10.80
C ALA A 39 16.31 -2.74 -10.54
N SER A 40 15.49 -2.73 -11.60
CA SER A 40 14.09 -3.15 -11.54
C SER A 40 13.93 -4.68 -11.45
N HIS A 41 12.85 -5.15 -10.82
CA HIS A 41 12.55 -6.59 -10.73
C HIS A 41 12.35 -7.28 -12.08
N ALA A 42 11.88 -6.55 -13.11
CA ALA A 42 11.80 -7.09 -14.47
C ALA A 42 13.21 -7.33 -15.05
N LEU A 43 14.14 -6.39 -14.86
CA LEU A 43 15.53 -6.53 -15.32
C LEU A 43 16.25 -7.66 -14.58
N THR A 44 16.17 -7.70 -13.25
CA THR A 44 16.79 -8.77 -12.46
C THR A 44 16.18 -10.13 -12.78
N GLY A 45 14.86 -10.19 -12.98
CA GLY A 45 14.15 -11.41 -13.37
C GLY A 45 14.59 -11.95 -14.74
N ILE A 46 14.70 -11.08 -15.76
CA ILE A 46 15.08 -11.54 -17.10
C ILE A 46 16.55 -11.97 -17.15
N LEU A 47 17.43 -11.30 -16.40
CA LEU A 47 18.82 -11.70 -16.23
C LEU A 47 18.94 -13.04 -15.49
N ARG A 48 18.11 -13.32 -14.48
CA ARG A 48 18.07 -14.64 -13.83
C ARG A 48 17.66 -15.74 -14.81
N LEU A 49 16.65 -15.50 -15.64
CA LEU A 49 16.23 -16.45 -16.68
C LEU A 49 17.38 -16.72 -17.68
N ALA A 50 18.05 -15.67 -18.16
CA ALA A 50 19.23 -15.79 -19.03
C ALA A 50 20.43 -16.45 -18.33
N ALA A 51 20.55 -16.31 -17.01
CA ALA A 51 21.54 -16.99 -16.18
C ALA A 51 21.18 -18.47 -15.89
N GLY A 52 20.03 -18.95 -16.37
CA GLY A 52 19.49 -20.29 -16.08
C GLY A 52 19.10 -20.48 -14.61
N GLN A 53 18.67 -19.41 -13.96
CA GLN A 53 18.19 -19.38 -12.59
C GLN A 53 16.68 -19.10 -12.53
N ALA A 54 16.01 -19.58 -11.50
CA ALA A 54 14.61 -19.30 -11.29
C ALA A 54 14.42 -17.87 -10.74
N PRO A 55 13.57 -17.04 -11.37
CA PRO A 55 13.17 -15.76 -10.79
C PRO A 55 12.34 -15.96 -9.51
N THR A 56 12.50 -15.03 -8.57
CA THR A 56 11.68 -14.92 -7.35
C THR A 56 10.21 -14.67 -7.70
N LEU A 57 9.33 -14.69 -6.70
CA LEU A 57 7.90 -14.42 -6.93
C LEU A 57 7.67 -12.99 -7.45
N ALA A 58 8.32 -11.99 -6.85
CA ALA A 58 8.19 -10.59 -7.26
C ALA A 58 8.70 -10.36 -8.71
N GLU A 59 9.88 -10.92 -9.03
CA GLU A 59 10.44 -10.86 -10.39
C GLU A 59 9.52 -11.56 -11.41
N ARG A 60 8.95 -12.72 -11.08
CA ARG A 60 7.98 -13.41 -11.94
C ARG A 60 6.74 -12.55 -12.19
N THR A 61 6.18 -11.96 -11.15
CA THR A 61 5.02 -11.07 -11.29
C THR A 61 5.36 -9.86 -12.15
N SER A 62 6.52 -9.22 -11.94
CA SER A 62 6.95 -8.09 -12.76
C SER A 62 7.18 -8.46 -14.23
N LEU A 63 7.80 -9.62 -14.51
CA LEU A 63 8.00 -10.11 -15.87
C LEU A 63 6.68 -10.43 -16.57
N GLN A 64 5.70 -10.98 -15.84
CA GLN A 64 4.38 -11.29 -16.36
C GLN A 64 3.58 -10.00 -16.66
N ILE A 65 3.66 -8.99 -15.79
CA ILE A 65 3.06 -7.66 -16.04
C ILE A 65 3.68 -7.01 -17.27
N ALA A 66 4.99 -7.14 -17.44
CA ALA A 66 5.71 -6.61 -18.60
C ALA A 66 5.48 -7.42 -19.90
N GLY A 67 4.71 -8.52 -19.85
CA GLY A 67 4.47 -9.39 -21.01
C GLY A 67 5.71 -10.13 -21.51
N LEU A 68 6.76 -10.25 -20.68
CA LEU A 68 8.04 -10.87 -21.05
C LEU A 68 8.06 -12.37 -20.78
N ILE A 69 7.17 -12.85 -19.91
CA ILE A 69 6.98 -14.28 -19.63
C ILE A 69 5.50 -14.62 -19.54
N GLU A 70 5.19 -15.87 -19.85
CA GLU A 70 3.95 -16.55 -19.49
C GLU A 70 4.25 -17.71 -18.53
N LEU A 71 3.22 -18.21 -17.85
CA LEU A 71 3.35 -19.37 -16.97
C LEU A 71 2.78 -20.60 -17.67
N ASP A 72 3.66 -21.49 -18.13
CA ASP A 72 3.27 -22.82 -18.60
C ASP A 72 3.43 -23.84 -17.47
N HIS A 73 2.33 -24.46 -17.05
CA HIS A 73 2.31 -25.38 -15.90
C HIS A 73 2.98 -24.83 -14.62
N GLY A 74 2.90 -23.51 -14.40
CA GLY A 74 3.52 -22.82 -13.25
C GLY A 74 5.01 -22.52 -13.41
N HIS A 75 5.61 -22.87 -14.55
CA HIS A 75 6.98 -22.54 -14.92
C HIS A 75 7.01 -21.30 -15.83
N PRO A 76 7.91 -20.34 -15.57
CA PRO A 76 8.05 -19.16 -16.42
C PRO A 76 8.65 -19.56 -17.77
N VAL A 77 7.94 -19.25 -18.85
CA VAL A 77 8.37 -19.43 -20.24
C VAL A 77 8.43 -18.06 -20.90
N LEU A 78 9.53 -17.76 -21.60
CA LEU A 78 9.71 -16.48 -22.28
C LEU A 78 8.70 -16.35 -23.43
N THR A 79 8.01 -15.22 -23.49
CA THR A 79 7.23 -14.81 -24.65
C THR A 79 8.15 -14.45 -25.83
N PRO A 80 7.63 -14.33 -27.06
CA PRO A 80 8.40 -13.78 -28.18
C PRO A 80 9.05 -12.43 -27.87
N GLU A 81 8.35 -11.57 -27.13
CA GLU A 81 8.85 -10.27 -26.67
C GLU A 81 9.99 -10.43 -25.67
N GLY A 82 9.86 -11.34 -24.70
CA GLY A 82 10.92 -11.68 -23.75
C GLY A 82 12.17 -12.24 -24.42
N GLN A 83 11.99 -13.07 -25.46
CA GLN A 83 13.09 -13.57 -26.29
C GLN A 83 13.76 -12.44 -27.08
N ALA A 84 12.97 -11.51 -27.65
CA ALA A 84 13.51 -10.37 -28.39
C ALA A 84 14.36 -9.44 -27.50
N VAL A 85 13.95 -9.23 -26.25
CA VAL A 85 14.75 -8.45 -25.27
C VAL A 85 16.09 -9.12 -25.00
N LEU A 86 16.13 -10.45 -24.86
CA LEU A 86 17.37 -11.20 -24.62
C LEU A 86 18.22 -11.39 -25.89
N ALA A 87 17.60 -11.28 -27.06
CA ALA A 87 18.23 -11.36 -28.37
C ALA A 87 18.70 -10.01 -28.92
N CYS A 88 18.42 -8.91 -28.20
CA CYS A 88 18.84 -7.59 -28.59
C CYS A 88 20.37 -7.50 -28.50
N GLU A 89 21.05 -7.80 -29.61
CA GLU A 89 22.43 -7.40 -29.78
C GLU A 89 22.45 -5.88 -29.70
N THR A 90 23.30 -5.32 -28.84
CA THR A 90 23.58 -3.89 -28.82
C THR A 90 24.32 -3.52 -30.11
N GLU A 91 23.66 -3.63 -31.26
CA GLU A 91 23.89 -2.66 -32.30
C GLU A 91 23.65 -1.32 -31.61
N SER A 92 24.69 -0.49 -31.57
CA SER A 92 24.55 0.91 -31.19
C SER A 92 23.59 1.52 -32.20
N GLN A 93 22.28 1.40 -31.95
CA GLN A 93 21.30 2.16 -32.67
C GLN A 93 21.73 3.61 -32.47
N PRO A 94 22.01 4.37 -33.54
CA PRO A 94 22.17 5.80 -33.40
C PRO A 94 20.92 6.27 -32.67
N GLN A 95 21.10 6.80 -31.47
CA GLN A 95 20.04 7.36 -30.67
C GLN A 95 19.21 8.22 -31.61
N PRO A 96 17.93 7.87 -31.88
CA PRO A 96 17.13 8.64 -32.81
C PRO A 96 17.21 10.08 -32.30
N MET A 97 17.59 11.01 -33.20
CA MET A 97 17.62 12.42 -32.86
C MET A 97 16.31 12.72 -32.14
N LEU A 98 16.42 13.15 -30.88
CA LEU A 98 15.28 13.61 -30.10
C LEU A 98 14.49 14.55 -31.02
N PRO A 99 13.23 14.25 -31.33
CA PRO A 99 12.41 15.24 -31.99
C PRO A 99 12.48 16.52 -31.14
N GLU A 100 12.59 17.67 -31.80
CA GLU A 100 12.50 18.97 -31.12
C GLU A 100 11.33 18.92 -30.13
N PRO A 101 11.50 19.43 -28.90
CA PRO A 101 10.48 19.33 -27.87
C PRO A 101 9.19 19.91 -28.42
N GLN A 102 8.27 19.03 -28.79
CA GLN A 102 6.92 19.42 -29.11
C GLN A 102 6.34 19.99 -27.83
N PRO A 103 5.57 21.09 -27.90
CA PRO A 103 4.89 21.62 -26.73
C PRO A 103 4.14 20.47 -26.06
N GLU A 104 4.48 20.19 -24.80
CA GLU A 104 3.86 19.15 -23.99
C GLU A 104 2.34 19.22 -24.17
N GLU A 105 1.77 18.20 -24.81
CA GLU A 105 0.34 17.97 -24.73
C GLU A 105 -0.02 17.89 -23.24
N PRO A 106 -1.15 18.47 -22.81
CA PRO A 106 -1.50 18.53 -21.39
C PRO A 106 -1.41 17.14 -20.79
N ALA A 107 -0.60 17.01 -19.73
CA ALA A 107 -0.30 15.76 -19.06
C ALA A 107 -1.57 14.91 -18.95
N ALA A 108 -1.56 13.76 -19.63
CA ALA A 108 -2.65 12.81 -19.54
C ALA A 108 -2.88 12.51 -18.05
N GLY A 109 -4.14 12.67 -17.61
CA GLY A 109 -4.53 12.41 -16.23
C GLY A 109 -4.19 10.99 -15.79
N PRO A 110 -4.34 10.70 -14.48
CA PRO A 110 -3.96 9.40 -13.93
C PRO A 110 -4.76 8.27 -14.62
N ALA A 111 -4.06 7.23 -15.06
CA ALA A 111 -4.62 6.11 -15.79
C ALA A 111 -4.91 4.94 -14.84
N PRO A 112 -6.18 4.51 -14.69
CA PRO A 112 -6.54 3.41 -13.81
C PRO A 112 -5.96 2.08 -14.32
N PHE A 113 -5.41 1.27 -13.41
CA PHE A 113 -4.85 -0.04 -13.74
C PHE A 113 -5.22 -1.13 -12.73
N ALA A 114 -5.73 -0.77 -11.55
CA ALA A 114 -6.12 -1.73 -10.53
C ALA A 114 -7.35 -1.26 -9.73
N ARG A 115 -8.05 -2.24 -9.16
CA ARG A 115 -9.10 -2.09 -8.16
C ARG A 115 -8.64 -2.71 -6.86
N LEU A 116 -8.76 -1.95 -5.78
CA LEU A 116 -8.43 -2.35 -4.44
C LEU A 116 -9.70 -2.50 -3.62
N LYS A 117 -9.96 -3.69 -3.07
CA LYS A 117 -11.09 -3.95 -2.18
C LYS A 117 -10.60 -4.12 -0.76
N ILE A 118 -11.16 -3.35 0.18
CA ILE A 118 -10.85 -3.43 1.61
C ILE A 118 -12.15 -3.59 2.38
N GLY A 119 -12.39 -4.80 2.89
CA GLY A 119 -13.70 -5.15 3.44
C GLY A 119 -14.80 -5.01 2.39
N GLY A 120 -15.78 -4.13 2.63
CA GLY A 120 -16.86 -3.83 1.68
C GLY A 120 -16.61 -2.62 0.78
N ALA A 121 -15.51 -1.88 0.97
CA ALA A 121 -15.18 -0.71 0.18
C ALA A 121 -14.34 -1.09 -1.05
N VAL A 122 -14.55 -0.39 -2.16
CA VAL A 122 -13.83 -0.57 -3.42
C VAL A 122 -13.21 0.76 -3.80
N TYR A 123 -11.95 0.73 -4.22
CA TYR A 123 -11.19 1.89 -4.65
C TYR A 123 -10.58 1.59 -6.01
N GLU A 124 -10.57 2.57 -6.91
CA GLU A 124 -9.80 2.49 -8.14
C GLU A 124 -8.43 3.12 -7.93
N ILE A 125 -7.40 2.46 -8.43
CA ILE A 125 -6.00 2.87 -8.34
C ILE A 125 -5.49 3.19 -9.74
N ALA A 126 -4.84 4.34 -9.86
CA ALA A 126 -4.26 4.84 -11.09
C ALA A 126 -2.80 5.25 -10.90
N GLY A 127 -2.03 5.14 -11.98
CA GLY A 127 -0.67 5.63 -12.07
C GLY A 127 -0.62 6.88 -12.95
N TRP A 128 0.35 7.75 -12.68
CA TRP A 128 0.64 8.87 -13.58
C TRP A 128 1.61 8.40 -14.68
N PRO A 129 1.32 8.62 -15.98
CA PRO A 129 2.16 8.10 -17.06
C PRO A 129 3.62 8.62 -17.03
N ALA A 130 3.84 9.80 -16.43
CA ALA A 130 5.14 10.46 -16.37
C ALA A 130 5.85 10.33 -15.02
N SER A 131 5.28 9.61 -14.04
CA SER A 131 5.89 9.44 -12.72
C SER A 131 5.42 8.17 -12.01
N ASP A 132 6.19 7.71 -11.02
CA ASP A 132 5.78 6.58 -10.16
C ASP A 132 4.67 6.97 -9.14
N ALA A 133 4.08 8.16 -9.28
CA ALA A 133 3.03 8.62 -8.40
C ALA A 133 1.76 7.81 -8.63
N LEU A 134 1.17 7.38 -7.52
CA LEU A 134 -0.12 6.71 -7.51
C LEU A 134 -1.22 7.67 -7.10
N ALA A 135 -2.42 7.39 -7.55
CA ALA A 135 -3.63 8.03 -7.09
C ALA A 135 -4.73 7.00 -6.87
N PHE A 136 -5.68 7.32 -6.00
CA PHE A 136 -6.88 6.53 -5.80
C PHE A 136 -8.13 7.39 -5.89
N ARG A 137 -9.27 6.74 -6.13
CA ARG A 137 -10.59 7.36 -5.97
C ARG A 137 -11.59 6.34 -5.40
N THR A 138 -12.60 6.84 -4.70
CA THR A 138 -13.62 6.01 -4.06
C THR A 138 -14.75 5.63 -5.02
N GLU A 139 -14.98 6.44 -6.06
CA GLU A 139 -16.04 6.24 -7.04
C GLU A 139 -15.55 6.71 -8.42
N PRO A 140 -16.09 6.16 -9.54
CA PRO A 140 -15.64 6.53 -10.89
C PRO A 140 -15.78 8.02 -11.24
N THR A 141 -16.66 8.74 -10.53
CA THR A 141 -16.91 10.18 -10.71
C THR A 141 -16.21 11.06 -9.68
N ALA A 142 -15.54 10.47 -8.68
CA ALA A 142 -14.80 11.22 -7.68
C ALA A 142 -13.45 11.71 -8.22
N ASP A 143 -12.96 12.81 -7.67
CA ASP A 143 -11.63 13.33 -7.96
C ASP A 143 -10.55 12.36 -7.49
N TRP A 144 -9.44 12.33 -8.25
CA TRP A 144 -8.28 11.55 -7.90
C TRP A 144 -7.55 12.14 -6.69
N CYS A 145 -7.33 11.31 -5.67
CA CYS A 145 -6.51 11.63 -4.52
C CYS A 145 -5.12 11.02 -4.71
N GLY A 146 -4.06 11.84 -4.70
CA GLY A 146 -2.69 11.34 -4.74
C GLY A 146 -2.37 10.45 -3.54
N LEU A 147 -1.43 9.53 -3.72
CA LEU A 147 -0.86 8.68 -2.69
C LEU A 147 0.61 9.04 -2.50
N ASP A 148 1.06 8.99 -1.25
CA ASP A 148 2.48 9.13 -0.92
C ASP A 148 3.20 7.77 -1.06
N ALA A 149 2.50 6.66 -0.82
CA ALA A 149 2.99 5.32 -1.06
C ALA A 149 3.07 5.01 -2.56
N ASP A 150 4.20 4.44 -2.97
CA ASP A 150 4.42 3.89 -4.32
C ASP A 150 4.14 2.38 -4.35
N LEU A 151 4.20 1.78 -5.55
CA LEU A 151 4.05 0.33 -5.72
C LEU A 151 5.10 -0.48 -4.95
N ALA A 152 6.27 0.10 -4.69
CA ALA A 152 7.38 -0.57 -4.06
C ALA A 152 7.25 -0.61 -2.52
N ALA A 153 6.48 0.30 -1.93
CA ALA A 153 6.02 0.21 -0.55
C ALA A 153 5.03 -0.96 -0.36
N GLY A 154 4.41 -1.40 -1.45
CA GLY A 154 3.56 -2.59 -1.52
C GLY A 154 2.09 -2.30 -1.23
N TRP A 155 1.23 -3.24 -1.66
CA TRP A 155 -0.22 -3.08 -1.61
C TRP A 155 -0.78 -2.87 -0.20
N SER A 156 -0.17 -3.47 0.83
CA SER A 156 -0.59 -3.26 2.21
C SER A 156 -0.35 -1.83 2.69
N GLU A 157 0.71 -1.17 2.21
CA GLU A 157 1.01 0.22 2.54
C GLU A 157 0.04 1.17 1.86
N ILE A 158 -0.15 0.99 0.54
CA ILE A 158 -1.11 1.75 -0.27
C ILE A 158 -2.52 1.64 0.35
N ALA A 159 -2.94 0.43 0.69
CA ALA A 159 -4.24 0.20 1.32
C ALA A 159 -4.35 0.84 2.72
N ALA A 160 -3.28 0.81 3.53
CA ALA A 160 -3.27 1.46 4.84
C ALA A 160 -3.34 2.99 4.72
N GLU A 161 -2.69 3.59 3.72
CA GLU A 161 -2.79 5.01 3.43
C GLU A 161 -4.21 5.39 2.99
N ILE A 162 -4.81 4.64 2.06
CA ILE A 162 -6.19 4.85 1.61
C ILE A 162 -7.17 4.77 2.78
N LEU A 163 -7.01 3.79 3.67
CA LEU A 163 -7.83 3.67 4.88
C LEU A 163 -7.71 4.92 5.77
N GLN A 164 -6.50 5.44 5.96
CA GLN A 164 -6.27 6.62 6.79
C GLN A 164 -6.81 7.91 6.16
N ARG A 165 -6.86 8.01 4.82
CA ARG A 165 -7.38 9.18 4.09
C ARG A 165 -8.90 9.15 3.91
N THR A 166 -9.51 7.97 3.81
CA THR A 166 -10.94 7.81 3.50
C THR A 166 -11.81 7.49 4.71
N ARG A 167 -11.21 6.97 5.79
CA ARG A 167 -11.89 6.72 7.06
C ARG A 167 -11.30 7.60 8.13
N ASN A 168 -12.08 7.84 9.18
CA ASN A 168 -11.53 8.39 10.42
C ASN A 168 -10.76 7.28 11.17
N ALA A 169 -9.63 6.85 10.60
CA ALA A 169 -8.85 5.71 11.09
C ALA A 169 -8.38 5.90 12.54
N LEU A 170 -8.11 7.16 12.94
CA LEU A 170 -7.77 7.49 14.32
C LEU A 170 -8.94 7.21 15.27
N GLU A 171 -10.15 7.68 14.93
CA GLU A 171 -11.33 7.41 15.74
C GLU A 171 -11.72 5.93 15.73
N ASP A 172 -11.66 5.25 14.59
CA ASP A 172 -11.95 3.82 14.50
C ASP A 172 -10.97 3.02 15.37
N TYR A 173 -9.68 3.39 15.35
CA TYR A 173 -8.66 2.80 16.20
C TYR A 173 -9.00 2.99 17.68
N VAL A 174 -9.29 4.22 18.11
CA VAL A 174 -9.68 4.54 19.49
C VAL A 174 -10.90 3.73 19.88
N ARG A 175 -11.96 3.75 19.07
CA ARG A 175 -13.22 3.04 19.32
C ARG A 175 -13.02 1.55 19.55
N MET A 176 -12.14 0.93 18.76
CA MET A 176 -11.90 -0.51 18.83
C MET A 176 -10.99 -0.90 20.00
N HIS A 177 -9.99 -0.08 20.33
CA HIS A 177 -8.97 -0.42 21.34
C HIS A 177 -9.24 0.18 22.72
N MET A 178 -10.15 1.15 22.84
CA MET A 178 -10.46 1.71 24.16
C MET A 178 -11.14 0.69 25.07
N ILE A 179 -10.74 0.72 26.32
CA ILE A 179 -11.22 -0.18 27.36
C ILE A 179 -12.12 0.62 28.27
N ARG A 180 -13.33 0.10 28.53
CA ARG A 180 -14.21 0.70 29.54
C ARG A 180 -13.66 0.38 30.92
N ARG A 181 -13.41 1.41 31.73
CA ARG A 181 -13.04 1.23 33.13
C ARG A 181 -14.29 0.82 33.91
N ARG A 182 -14.24 -0.33 34.58
CA ARG A 182 -15.31 -0.78 35.48
C ARG A 182 -15.02 -0.23 36.87
N GLU A 183 -16.04 0.38 37.46
CA GLU A 183 -16.18 0.67 38.90
C GLU A 183 -15.33 1.82 39.44
N GLU A 184 -15.87 3.03 39.28
CA GLU A 184 -16.32 3.84 40.41
C GLU A 184 -17.69 4.39 39.98
N GLU A 185 -18.73 4.24 40.80
CA GLU A 185 -19.98 4.98 40.56
C GLU A 185 -19.62 6.46 40.69
N ASP A 186 -19.32 7.12 39.57
CA ASP A 186 -19.25 8.57 39.56
C ASP A 186 -20.66 9.08 39.90
N PRO A 187 -20.86 9.76 41.04
CA PRO A 187 -22.16 10.30 41.41
C PRO A 187 -22.69 11.30 40.36
N ALA A 188 -21.83 11.77 39.45
CA ALA A 188 -22.17 12.64 38.34
C ALA A 188 -22.50 11.91 37.01
N GLY A 189 -22.51 10.56 37.00
CA GLY A 189 -22.91 9.73 35.86
C GLY A 189 -21.87 9.57 34.74
N GLY A 190 -20.59 9.85 35.04
CA GLY A 190 -19.48 9.66 34.11
C GLY A 190 -19.26 8.21 33.70
N ASN A 191 -18.92 7.99 32.42
CA ASN A 191 -18.45 6.72 31.91
C ASN A 191 -16.97 6.83 31.55
N GLY A 192 -16.12 6.10 32.29
CA GLY A 192 -14.68 6.11 32.10
C GLY A 192 -14.17 5.13 31.04
N PHE A 193 -13.18 5.59 30.27
CA PHE A 193 -12.47 4.87 29.25
C PHE A 193 -10.96 5.06 29.41
N ASP A 194 -10.18 4.10 28.92
CA ASP A 194 -8.72 4.19 28.84
C ASP A 194 -8.24 3.70 27.47
N LEU A 195 -7.20 4.34 26.95
CA LEU A 195 -6.44 3.92 25.79
C LEU A 195 -4.96 4.12 26.07
N TYR A 196 -4.24 3.04 26.39
CA TYR A 196 -2.80 3.06 26.68
C TYR A 196 -2.40 4.09 27.76
N GLY A 197 -3.19 4.19 28.83
CA GLY A 197 -2.96 5.14 29.90
C GLY A 197 -3.45 6.57 29.62
N ILE A 198 -4.07 6.79 28.45
CA ILE A 198 -4.89 7.98 28.20
C ILE A 198 -6.27 7.67 28.76
N GLY A 199 -6.52 8.08 30.01
CA GLY A 199 -7.82 7.96 30.63
C GLY A 199 -8.70 9.18 30.34
N TRP A 200 -9.97 8.94 30.07
CA TRP A 200 -10.98 10.00 29.97
C TRP A 200 -12.34 9.51 30.41
N GLU A 201 -13.22 10.45 30.72
CA GLU A 201 -14.60 10.20 31.06
C GLU A 201 -15.50 11.01 30.16
N VAL A 202 -16.66 10.43 29.83
CA VAL A 202 -17.73 11.13 29.13
C VAL A 202 -19.05 11.01 29.86
N ARG A 203 -19.85 12.07 29.78
CA ARG A 203 -21.23 12.07 30.27
C ARG A 203 -22.12 12.90 29.36
N GLU A 204 -23.40 12.57 29.35
CA GLU A 204 -24.42 13.34 28.63
C GLU A 204 -24.97 14.43 29.55
N ALA A 205 -25.09 15.65 29.03
CA ALA A 205 -25.70 16.79 29.70
C ALA A 205 -26.73 17.43 28.76
N GLY A 206 -27.97 16.94 28.81
CA GLY A 206 -29.00 17.30 27.84
C GLY A 206 -28.64 16.78 26.44
N ALA A 207 -28.52 17.69 25.47
CA ALA A 207 -28.10 17.35 24.10
C ALA A 207 -26.57 17.40 23.89
N ALA A 208 -25.81 17.85 24.89
CA ALA A 208 -24.36 17.96 24.81
C ALA A 208 -23.68 16.71 25.39
N LEU A 209 -22.51 16.38 24.83
CA LEU A 209 -21.58 15.44 25.44
C LEU A 209 -20.47 16.24 26.11
N LEU A 210 -20.19 15.91 27.37
CA LEU A 210 -19.08 16.46 28.11
C LEU A 210 -17.98 15.42 28.20
N LEU A 211 -16.73 15.85 28.08
CA LEU A 211 -15.54 15.03 28.25
C LEU A 211 -14.65 15.62 29.34
N ARG A 212 -14.00 14.78 30.13
CA ARG A 212 -12.96 15.15 31.06
C ARG A 212 -11.79 14.18 30.91
N LEU A 213 -10.57 14.70 30.75
CA LEU A 213 -9.37 13.87 30.74
C LEU A 213 -8.95 13.54 32.17
N ASP A 214 -8.29 12.40 32.36
CA ASP A 214 -7.69 12.05 33.65
C ASP A 214 -6.66 13.10 34.07
N GLY A 215 -6.74 13.54 35.32
CA GLY A 215 -5.91 14.62 35.85
C GLY A 215 -6.46 16.03 35.60
N GLU A 216 -7.51 16.18 34.79
CA GLU A 216 -8.23 17.44 34.65
C GLU A 216 -9.42 17.52 35.61
N ALA A 217 -9.63 18.69 36.20
CA ALA A 217 -10.76 18.93 37.10
C ALA A 217 -12.06 19.27 36.36
N GLU A 218 -11.95 19.92 35.20
CA GLU A 218 -13.08 20.53 34.51
C GLU A 218 -13.65 19.64 33.40
N TRP A 219 -14.98 19.65 33.28
CA TRP A 219 -15.69 19.04 32.17
C TRP A 219 -15.72 20.00 30.99
N GLN A 220 -15.29 19.52 29.84
CA GLN A 220 -15.27 20.29 28.60
C GLN A 220 -16.39 19.84 27.67
N THR A 221 -17.07 20.79 27.03
CA THR A 221 -18.10 20.47 26.04
C THR A 221 -17.46 20.02 24.74
N VAL A 222 -17.85 18.84 24.26
CA VAL A 222 -17.39 18.33 22.97
C VAL A 222 -18.14 19.05 21.84
N PRO A 223 -17.43 19.57 20.82
CA PRO A 223 -18.08 20.25 19.70
C PRO A 223 -19.08 19.33 18.97
N ALA A 224 -20.31 19.80 18.77
CA ALA A 224 -21.34 19.03 18.07
C ALA A 224 -20.93 18.53 16.67
N PRO A 225 -20.18 19.29 15.84
CA PRO A 225 -19.70 18.80 14.55
C PRO A 225 -18.81 17.56 14.66
N ALA A 226 -18.05 17.43 15.75
CA ALA A 226 -17.17 16.27 15.98
C ALA A 226 -17.96 14.99 16.31
N LEU A 227 -19.24 15.12 16.67
CA LEU A 227 -20.11 14.01 17.04
C LEU A 227 -21.13 13.66 15.95
N ALA A 228 -21.19 14.44 14.86
CA ALA A 228 -22.26 14.36 13.88
C ALA A 228 -22.39 12.99 13.20
N HIS A 229 -21.27 12.27 13.03
CA HIS A 229 -21.23 10.94 12.42
C HIS A 229 -21.32 9.79 13.44
N ALA A 230 -21.26 10.08 14.75
CA ALA A 230 -21.21 9.09 15.80
C ALA A 230 -22.62 8.83 16.38
N ALA A 231 -23.16 7.62 16.17
CA ALA A 231 -24.51 7.27 16.60
C ALA A 231 -24.54 6.63 17.99
N GLY A 232 -23.59 5.72 18.25
CA GLY A 232 -23.48 5.00 19.52
C GLY A 232 -22.82 5.82 20.63
N PHE A 233 -23.13 5.53 21.89
CA PHE A 233 -22.41 6.11 23.03
C PHE A 233 -20.90 5.83 22.97
N ARG A 234 -20.53 4.60 22.61
CA ARG A 234 -19.13 4.17 22.44
C ARG A 234 -18.42 4.96 21.33
N GLU A 235 -19.12 5.21 20.21
CA GLU A 235 -18.59 5.99 19.09
C GLU A 235 -18.39 7.45 19.48
N ARG A 236 -19.40 8.04 20.14
CA ARG A 236 -19.32 9.42 20.63
C ARG A 236 -18.20 9.61 21.66
N ALA A 237 -17.94 8.61 22.51
CA ALA A 237 -16.83 8.65 23.45
C ALA A 237 -15.45 8.65 22.76
N ALA A 238 -15.30 7.89 21.69
CA ALA A 238 -14.06 7.88 20.88
C ALA A 238 -13.89 9.19 20.09
N ALA A 239 -14.95 9.65 19.42
CA ALA A 239 -14.97 10.91 18.68
C ALA A 239 -14.65 12.11 19.59
N ALA A 240 -15.15 12.10 20.83
CA ALA A 240 -14.85 13.10 21.84
C ALA A 240 -13.36 13.16 22.19
N LEU A 241 -12.71 12.01 22.39
CA LEU A 241 -11.26 11.98 22.66
C LEU A 241 -10.47 12.58 21.49
N VAL A 242 -10.78 12.16 20.25
CA VAL A 242 -10.11 12.65 19.04
C VAL A 242 -10.28 14.16 18.87
N ALA A 243 -11.45 14.70 19.22
CA ALA A 243 -11.72 16.13 19.12
C ALA A 243 -10.97 16.97 20.18
N GLN A 244 -10.76 16.41 21.38
CA GLN A 244 -10.25 17.15 22.53
C GLN A 244 -8.73 17.02 22.72
N VAL A 245 -8.14 15.89 22.35
CA VAL A 245 -6.70 15.64 22.51
C VAL A 245 -5.99 15.93 21.19
N ARG A 246 -5.48 17.15 21.06
CA ARG A 246 -4.88 17.65 19.81
C ARG A 246 -3.64 16.89 19.35
N ASP A 247 -2.86 16.39 20.30
CA ASP A 247 -1.61 15.66 20.05
C ASP A 247 -1.83 14.14 19.98
N LEU A 248 -3.08 13.67 19.95
CA LEU A 248 -3.39 12.25 19.98
C LEU A 248 -2.78 11.53 18.77
N ARG A 249 -2.80 12.16 17.60
CA ARG A 249 -2.24 11.58 16.37
C ARG A 249 -0.74 11.34 16.49
N GLU A 250 -0.01 12.25 17.10
CA GLU A 250 1.43 12.12 17.33
C GLU A 250 1.72 11.01 18.35
N ARG A 251 0.85 10.84 19.35
CA ARG A 251 1.03 9.86 20.42
C ARG A 251 0.75 8.41 20.01
N ILE A 252 -0.24 8.19 19.15
CA ILE A 252 -0.67 6.82 18.75
C ILE A 252 -0.63 6.59 17.22
N GLY A 253 -0.05 7.51 16.45
CA GLY A 253 -0.07 7.47 14.99
C GLY A 253 0.61 6.23 14.41
N GLU A 254 1.74 5.81 14.99
CA GLU A 254 2.42 4.58 14.59
C GLU A 254 1.55 3.34 14.82
N ASP A 255 0.85 3.28 15.96
CA ASP A 255 -0.05 2.17 16.27
C ASP A 255 -1.28 2.15 15.36
N VAL A 256 -1.84 3.32 15.05
CA VAL A 256 -2.94 3.50 14.09
C VAL A 256 -2.50 3.01 12.71
N HIS A 257 -1.31 3.39 12.28
CA HIS A 257 -0.75 2.97 11.02
C HIS A 257 -0.51 1.44 10.97
N ALA A 258 0.12 0.87 12.01
CA ALA A 258 0.34 -0.57 12.12
C ALA A 258 -0.97 -1.36 12.16
N TRP A 259 -2.02 -0.81 12.78
CA TRP A 259 -3.36 -1.37 12.74
C TRP A 259 -3.99 -1.27 11.36
N ALA A 260 -3.90 -0.13 10.68
CA ALA A 260 -4.39 0.06 9.33
C ALA A 260 -3.72 -0.93 8.36
N LYS A 261 -2.41 -1.19 8.49
CA LYS A 261 -1.70 -2.23 7.75
C LYS A 261 -2.24 -3.64 8.02
N ARG A 262 -2.58 -3.95 9.27
CA ARG A 262 -3.21 -5.24 9.61
C ARG A 262 -4.59 -5.39 8.99
N LEU A 263 -5.39 -4.33 8.93
CA LEU A 263 -6.66 -4.34 8.20
C LEU A 263 -6.46 -4.51 6.70
N ALA A 264 -5.46 -3.80 6.16
CA ALA A 264 -5.07 -3.87 4.76
C ALA A 264 -4.49 -5.22 4.32
N ALA A 265 -4.03 -6.06 5.24
CA ALA A 265 -3.56 -7.42 4.92
C ALA A 265 -4.68 -8.30 4.30
N GLY A 266 -5.95 -7.96 4.56
CA GLY A 266 -7.10 -8.61 3.94
C GLY A 266 -7.54 -7.96 2.61
N ALA A 267 -6.78 -7.03 2.06
CA ALA A 267 -7.15 -6.34 0.82
C ALA A 267 -7.02 -7.26 -0.40
N LEU A 268 -7.96 -7.13 -1.33
CA LEU A 268 -7.92 -7.82 -2.62
C LEU A 268 -7.57 -6.81 -3.71
N VAL A 269 -6.66 -7.20 -4.59
CA VAL A 269 -6.24 -6.39 -5.74
C VAL A 269 -6.67 -7.09 -7.02
N GLU A 270 -7.42 -6.39 -7.87
CA GLU A 270 -7.91 -6.88 -9.15
C GLU A 270 -7.41 -5.95 -10.28
N PRO A 271 -6.88 -6.46 -11.40
CA PRO A 271 -6.57 -5.62 -12.55
C PRO A 271 -7.85 -5.05 -13.17
N VAL A 272 -7.74 -3.86 -13.78
CA VAL A 272 -8.85 -3.19 -14.51
C VAL A 272 -8.79 -3.52 -15.99
#